data_AF-A0A7C7PGP8-F1
#
_entry.id   AF-A0A7C7PGP8-F1
#
_cell.length_a   1.000
_cell.length_b   1.000
_cell.length_c   1.000
_cell.angle_alpha   90.00
_cell.angle_beta   90.00
_cell.angle_gamma   90.00
#
_symmetry.space_group_name_H-M   'P 1'
#
loop_
_entity.id
_entity.type
_entity.pdbx_description
1 polymer ?
#
loop_
_entity_poly.entity_id
_entity_poly.type
_entity_poly.pdbx_seq_one_letter_code
_entity_poly.pdbx_strand_id
1 'polypeptide(L)' 'MKHVVIAREQAILIERIVNIGRRNAAERLAHFFIEIKTRLGLCECDFHLPINQSLIGDALAISPVHVSRTFKIFT' A
#
# COMPACT_ATOMS: atom_id res chain seq x y z
N MET A 1 -5.13 18.87 20.96
CA MET A 1 -5.17 18.56 19.50
C MET A 1 -3.82 18.15 18.92
N LYS A 2 -2.72 18.91 19.07
CA LYS A 2 -1.40 18.58 18.50
C LYS A 2 -0.90 17.16 18.84
N HIS A 3 -1.06 16.70 20.08
CA HIS A 3 -0.65 15.36 20.51
C HIS A 3 -1.39 14.22 19.78
N VAL A 4 -2.65 14.42 19.38
CA VAL A 4 -3.45 13.40 18.69
C VAL A 4 -3.01 13.24 17.22
N VAL A 5 -2.66 14.36 16.58
CA VAL A 5 -2.14 14.34 15.19
C VAL A 5 -0.80 13.61 15.13
N ILE A 6 0.11 13.91 16.05
CA ILE A 6 1.43 13.24 16.13
C ILE A 6 1.27 11.74 16.37
N ALA A 7 0.41 11.34 17.32
CA ALA A 7 0.17 9.92 17.59
C ALA A 7 -0.38 9.18 16.36
N ARG A 8 -1.25 9.83 15.59
CA ARG A 8 -1.78 9.27 14.34
C ARG A 8 -0.71 9.13 13.26
N GLU A 9 0.11 10.14 13.05
CA GLU A 9 1.22 10.07 12.08
C GLU A 9 2.22 8.97 12.45
N GLN A 10 2.56 8.85 13.73
CA GLN A 10 3.42 7.77 14.23
C GLN A 10 2.80 6.40 13.98
N ALA A 11 1.50 6.22 14.24
CA ALA A 11 0.80 4.97 13.97
C ALA A 11 0.87 4.59 12.48
N ILE A 12 0.66 5.55 11.58
CA ILE A 12 0.76 5.33 10.12
C ILE A 12 2.18 4.94 9.72
N LEU A 13 3.20 5.61 10.26
CA LEU A 13 4.60 5.29 9.97
C LEU A 13 4.98 3.89 10.47
N ILE A 14 4.59 3.54 11.69
CA ILE A 14 4.83 2.20 12.26
C ILE A 14 4.13 1.13 11.42
N GLU A 15 2.87 1.35 11.03
CA GLU A 15 2.14 0.45 10.15
C GLU A 15 2.90 0.22 8.84
N ARG A 16 3.41 1.28 8.20
CA ARG A 16 4.22 1.19 6.97
C ARG A 16 5.52 0.42 7.19
N ILE A 17 6.23 0.67 8.28
CA ILE A 17 7.47 -0.05 8.62
C ILE A 17 7.18 -1.54 8.81
N VAL A 18 6.13 -1.89 9.55
CA VAL A 18 5.73 -3.29 9.76
C VAL A 18 5.34 -3.93 8.43
N ASN A 19 4.58 -3.22 7.60
CA ASN A 19 4.15 -3.72 6.29
C ASN A 19 5.36 -4.05 5.40
N ILE A 20 6.34 -3.14 5.31
CA ILE A 20 7.56 -3.37 4.51
C ILE A 20 8.44 -4.46 5.13
N GLY A 21 8.62 -4.46 6.45
CA GLY A 21 9.56 -5.36 7.14
C GLY A 21 9.07 -6.80 7.34
N ARG A 22 7.76 -7.05 7.32
CA ARG A 22 7.18 -8.37 7.66
C ARG A 22 6.45 -9.06 6.51
N ARG A 23 6.13 -8.35 5.43
CA ARG A 23 5.44 -8.92 4.27
C ARG A 23 6.36 -9.05 3.07
N ASN A 24 6.15 -10.09 2.27
CA ASN A 24 6.77 -10.20 0.95
C ASN A 24 6.10 -9.23 -0.05
N ALA A 25 6.63 -9.09 -1.26
CA ALA A 25 6.14 -8.12 -2.23
C ALA A 25 4.66 -8.35 -2.63
N ALA A 26 4.22 -9.61 -2.78
CA ALA A 26 2.84 -9.93 -3.11
C ALA A 26 1.90 -9.53 -1.96
N GLU A 27 2.24 -9.90 -0.73
CA GLU A 27 1.48 -9.53 0.45
C GLU A 27 1.39 -8.01 0.64
N ARG A 28 2.49 -7.26 0.40
CA ARG A 28 2.49 -5.79 0.43
C ARG A 28 1.54 -5.19 -0.61
N LEU A 29 1.57 -5.73 -1.83
CA LEU A 29 0.75 -5.24 -2.95
C LEU A 29 -0.74 -5.53 -2.72
N ALA A 30 -1.08 -6.73 -2.23
CA ALA A 30 -2.45 -7.07 -1.85
C ALA A 30 -2.97 -6.18 -0.71
N HIS A 31 -2.17 -5.99 0.34
CA HIS A 31 -2.51 -5.09 1.45
C HIS A 31 -2.75 -3.66 0.96
N PHE A 32 -1.90 -3.17 0.07
CA PHE A 32 -2.02 -1.83 -0.49
C PHE A 32 -3.37 -1.60 -1.20
N PHE A 33 -3.84 -2.54 -2.02
CA PHE A 33 -5.14 -2.39 -2.69
C PHE A 33 -6.31 -2.37 -1.72
N ILE A 34 -6.31 -3.29 -0.74
CA ILE A 34 -7.35 -3.34 0.29
C ILE A 34 -7.35 -2.05 1.11
N GLU A 35 -6.18 -1.56 1.48
CA GLU A 35 -6.02 -0.35 2.27
C GLU A 35 -6.48 0.90 1.51
N ILE A 36 -6.11 1.06 0.24
CA ILE A 36 -6.57 2.19 -0.60
C ILE A 36 -8.09 2.14 -0.78
N LYS A 37 -8.65 0.97 -1.10
CA LYS A 37 -10.11 0.77 -1.19
C LYS A 37 -10.81 1.18 0.11
N THR A 38 -10.28 0.75 1.25
CA THR A 38 -10.80 1.08 2.58
C THR A 38 -10.73 2.58 2.85
N ARG A 39 -9.61 3.24 2.52
CA ARG A 39 -9.42 4.69 2.69
C ARG A 39 -10.34 5.52 1.81
N LEU A 40 -10.65 5.04 0.60
CA LEU A 40 -11.60 5.66 -0.31
C LEU A 40 -13.07 5.38 0.07
N GLY A 41 -13.32 4.51 1.05
CA GLY A 41 -14.68 4.13 1.46
C GLY A 41 -15.45 3.34 0.40
N LEU A 42 -14.73 2.64 -0.49
CA LEU A 42 -15.34 1.89 -1.60
C LEU A 42 -15.69 0.46 -1.17
N CYS A 43 -16.89 0.00 -1.50
CA CYS A 43 -17.32 -1.37 -1.25
C CYS A 43 -17.09 -2.29 -2.46
N GLU A 44 -17.01 -1.74 -3.66
CA GLU A 44 -16.86 -2.48 -4.91
C GLU A 44 -15.51 -3.17 -5.06
N CYS A 45 -15.48 -4.34 -5.68
CA CYS A 45 -14.24 -5.09 -5.91
C CYS A 45 -13.32 -4.36 -6.89
N ASP A 46 -13.90 -3.68 -7.87
CA ASP A 46 -13.19 -2.91 -8.87
C ASP A 46 -13.27 -1.43 -8.53
N PHE A 47 -12.16 -0.72 -8.72
CA PHE A 47 -12.11 0.72 -8.58
C PHE A 47 -11.02 1.32 -9.47
N HIS A 48 -11.24 2.55 -9.91
CA HIS A 48 -10.24 3.27 -10.67
C HIS A 48 -9.13 3.77 -9.75
N LEU A 49 -7.90 3.33 -10.00
CA LEU A 49 -6.72 3.77 -9.28
C LEU A 49 -5.74 4.45 -10.25
N PRO A 50 -5.72 5.79 -10.35
CA PRO A 50 -4.93 6.54 -11.34
C PRO A 50 -3.46 6.68 -10.91
N ILE A 51 -2.78 5.58 -10.62
CA ILE A 51 -1.36 5.57 -10.26
C ILE A 51 -0.59 4.59 -11.15
N ASN A 52 0.65 4.94 -11.45
CA ASN A 52 1.54 4.08 -12.21
C ASN A 52 2.35 3.13 -11.29
N GLN A 53 3.02 2.15 -11.88
CA GLN A 53 3.82 1.17 -11.14
C GLN A 53 5.01 1.80 -10.40
N SER A 54 5.49 2.97 -10.82
CA SER A 54 6.54 3.69 -10.09
C SER A 54 6.04 4.22 -8.76
N LEU A 55 4.88 4.87 -8.73
CA LEU A 55 4.26 5.33 -7.48
C LEU A 55 3.93 4.17 -6.53
N ILE A 56 3.50 3.03 -7.08
CA ILE A 56 3.30 1.80 -6.28
C ILE A 56 4.64 1.33 -5.72
N GLY A 57 5.70 1.33 -6.53
CA GLY A 57 7.04 0.94 -6.11
C GLY A 57 7.57 1.79 -4.95
N ASP A 58 7.44 3.11 -5.07
CA ASP A 58 7.82 4.07 -4.03
C ASP A 58 7.05 3.84 -2.73
N ALA A 59 5.75 3.55 -2.81
CA ALA A 59 4.91 3.28 -1.64
C ALA A 59 5.25 1.94 -0.94
N LEU A 60 5.74 0.95 -1.68
CA LEU A 60 5.97 -0.42 -1.19
C LEU A 60 7.45 -0.79 -1.02
N ALA A 61 8.34 0.17 -1.26
CA ALA A 61 9.79 0.02 -1.21
C ALA A 61 10.31 -1.10 -2.11
N ILE A 62 9.83 -1.16 -3.36
CA ILE A 62 10.26 -2.10 -4.40
C ILE A 62 10.35 -1.40 -5.75
N SER A 63 11.15 -1.93 -6.68
CA SER A 63 11.29 -1.28 -8.00
C SER A 63 10.01 -1.42 -8.85
N PRO A 64 9.76 -0.52 -9.82
CA PRO A 64 8.60 -0.62 -10.71
C PRO A 64 8.55 -1.94 -11.50
N VAL A 65 9.71 -2.47 -11.90
CA VAL A 65 9.81 -3.78 -12.56
C VAL A 65 9.45 -4.92 -11.60
N HIS A 66 9.80 -4.80 -10.32
CA HIS A 66 9.37 -5.77 -9.30
C HIS A 66 7.85 -5.72 -9.12
N VAL A 67 7.24 -4.52 -9.07
CA VAL A 67 5.77 -4.34 -9.05
C VAL A 67 5.13 -5.07 -10.24
N SER A 68 5.64 -4.85 -11.46
CA SER A 68 5.15 -5.53 -12.67
C SER A 68 5.16 -7.05 -12.53
N ARG A 69 6.25 -7.63 -12.01
CA ARG A 69 6.38 -9.08 -11.79
C ARG A 69 5.42 -9.57 -10.70
N THR A 70 5.26 -8.82 -9.63
CA THR A 70 4.36 -9.16 -8.54
C THR A 70 2.90 -9.20 -9.00
N PHE A 71 2.47 -8.24 -9.84
CA PHE A 71 1.13 -8.28 -10.43
C PHE A 71 0.83 -9.57 -11.18
N LYS A 72 1.81 -10.12 -11.90
CA LYS A 72 1.66 -11.39 -12.64
C LYS A 72 1.46 -12.61 -11.75
N ILE A 73 1.61 -12.49 -10.44
CA ILE A 73 1.31 -13.56 -9.47
C ILE A 73 -0.21 -13.62 -9.19
N PHE A 74 -0.92 -12.50 -9.38
CA PHE A 74 -2.37 -12.41 -9.14
C PHE A 74 -3.22 -12.68 -10.39
N THR A 75 -2.60 -12.85 -11.54
CA THR A 75 -3.25 -13.11 -12.84
C THR A 75 -3.14 -14.59 -13.16
#